data_AF-A0A7C2PH86-F1
#
_entry.id   AF-A0A7C2PH86-F1
#
_cell.length_a   1.000
_cell.length_b   1.000
_cell.length_c   1.000
_cell.angle_alpha   90.00
_cell.angle_beta   90.00
_cell.angle_gamma   90.00
#
_symmetry.space_group_name_H-M   'P 1'
#
loop_
_entity.id
_entity.type
_entity.pdbx_description
1 polymer ?
#
loop_
_entity_poly.entity_id
_entity_poly.type
_entity_poly.pdbx_seq_one_letter_code
_entity_poly.pdbx_strand_id
1 'polypeptide(L)'
;MDKYVLLNPGPVNVSERVRQALLKADMCHREEEYFQVQDQIRRKLLTAFSLDPEYYTTSLISGSGTSALEMTVASTLSEGKKILVINNGVYGDRIAKIADIYHFGKVEIVS
;
A
#
# COMPACT_ATOMS: atom_id res chain seq x y z
N MET A 1 23.54 -20.37 -4.26
CA MET A 1 23.04 -19.78 -3.00
C MET A 1 21.90 -20.67 -2.54
N ASP A 2 21.94 -21.16 -1.30
CA ASP A 2 20.91 -22.07 -0.81
C ASP A 2 19.55 -21.37 -0.76
N LYS A 3 18.50 -22.09 -1.18
CA LYS A 3 17.15 -21.54 -1.26
C LYS A 3 16.47 -21.70 0.11
N TYR A 4 16.62 -20.70 0.96
CA TYR A 4 15.88 -20.62 2.23
C TYR A 4 14.38 -20.46 1.95
N VAL A 5 13.57 -21.36 2.51
CA VAL A 5 12.11 -21.25 2.45
C VAL A 5 11.62 -20.38 3.60
N LEU A 6 10.99 -19.26 3.27
CA LEU A 6 10.42 -18.30 4.20
C LEU A 6 8.99 -18.71 4.56
N LEU A 7 8.75 -18.98 5.85
CA LEU A 7 7.46 -19.41 6.41
C LEU A 7 6.81 -18.32 7.28
N ASN A 8 7.20 -17.07 7.10
CA ASN A 8 6.62 -15.89 7.74
C ASN A 8 5.59 -15.22 6.81
N PRO A 9 4.67 -14.38 7.33
CA PRO A 9 3.63 -13.72 6.52
C PRO A 9 4.15 -12.64 5.57
N GLY A 10 5.43 -12.27 5.64
CA GLY A 10 6.03 -11.23 4.82
C GLY A 10 7.35 -10.71 5.40
N PRO A 11 8.38 -10.43 4.58
CA PRO A 11 8.49 -10.77 3.15
C PRO A 11 8.56 -12.29 2.93
N VAL A 12 8.15 -12.75 1.74
CA VAL A 12 8.16 -14.17 1.34
C VAL A 12 9.11 -14.42 0.17
N ASN A 13 9.42 -15.68 -0.13
CA ASN A 13 10.21 -15.99 -1.32
C ASN A 13 9.48 -15.55 -2.59
N VAL A 14 10.19 -14.86 -3.48
CA VAL A 14 9.69 -14.48 -4.80
C VAL A 14 10.13 -15.47 -5.88
N SER A 15 9.37 -15.54 -6.97
CA SER A 15 9.77 -16.30 -8.16
C SER A 15 11.06 -15.74 -8.78
N GLU A 16 11.81 -16.58 -9.50
CA GLU A 16 13.05 -16.14 -10.16
C GLU A 16 12.80 -15.02 -11.17
N ARG A 17 11.67 -15.07 -11.89
CA ARG A 17 11.24 -14.01 -12.80
C ARG A 17 11.12 -12.65 -12.10
N VAL A 18 10.60 -12.61 -10.87
CA VAL A 18 10.47 -11.37 -10.09
C VAL A 18 11.84 -10.90 -9.60
N ARG A 19 12.70 -11.82 -9.15
CA ARG A 19 14.07 -11.51 -8.74
C ARG A 19 14.87 -10.86 -9.89
N GLN A 20 14.83 -11.47 -11.08
CA GLN A 20 15.51 -10.96 -12.27
C GLN A 20 14.97 -9.60 -12.73
N ALA A 21 13.70 -9.30 -12.49
CA ALA A 21 13.12 -8.00 -12.84
C ALA A 21 13.77 -6.83 -12.08
N LEU A 22 14.28 -7.08 -10.86
CA LEU A 22 14.98 -6.07 -10.05
C LEU A 22 16.42 -5.78 -10.55
N LEU A 23 16.97 -6.64 -11.41
CA LEU A 23 18.33 -6.52 -11.96
C LEU A 23 18.36 -5.81 -13.32
N LYS A 24 17.22 -5.31 -13.79
CA LYS A 24 17.14 -4.54 -15.03
C LYS A 24 17.85 -3.19 -14.87
N ALA A 25 18.26 -2.62 -16.00
CA ALA A 25 18.92 -1.31 -16.04
C ALA A 25 18.04 -0.20 -15.41
N ASP A 26 18.72 0.82 -14.89
CA ASP A 26 18.08 2.00 -14.31
C ASP A 26 17.15 2.69 -15.33
N MET A 27 16.02 3.20 -14.84
CA MET A 27 15.08 3.98 -15.65
C MET A 27 14.98 5.40 -15.09
N CYS A 28 15.00 6.39 -15.97
CA CYS A 28 14.70 7.76 -15.57
C CYS A 28 13.19 7.91 -15.32
N HIS A 29 12.81 8.39 -14.14
CA HIS A 29 11.41 8.52 -13.71
C HIS A 29 10.58 9.56 -14.48
N ARG A 30 11.22 10.29 -15.40
CA ARG A 30 10.60 11.34 -16.23
C ARG A 30 10.45 10.95 -17.69
N GLU A 31 10.94 9.77 -18.07
CA GLU A 31 10.86 9.26 -19.42
C GLU A 31 9.60 8.40 -19.64
N GLU A 32 9.19 8.27 -20.90
CA GLU A 32 7.94 7.63 -21.29
C GLU A 32 7.86 6.17 -20.81
N GLU A 33 8.97 5.44 -20.89
CA GLU A 33 9.04 4.03 -20.52
C GLU A 33 8.69 3.82 -19.03
N TYR A 34 9.06 4.77 -18.17
CA TYR A 34 8.71 4.71 -16.75
C TYR A 34 7.21 4.96 -16.52
N PHE A 35 6.60 5.89 -17.26
CA PHE A 35 5.15 6.11 -17.21
C PHE A 35 4.39 4.88 -17.70
N GLN A 36 4.85 4.24 -18.77
CA GLN A 36 4.26 2.99 -19.27
C GLN A 36 4.31 1.88 -18.22
N VAL A 37 5.42 1.73 -17.48
CA VAL A 37 5.53 0.76 -16.38
C VAL A 37 4.54 1.09 -15.26
N GLN A 38 4.46 2.35 -14.82
CA GLN A 38 3.51 2.77 -13.79
C GLN A 38 2.06 2.47 -14.19
N ASP A 39 1.67 2.83 -15.41
CA ASP A 39 0.33 2.61 -15.94
C ASP A 39 -0.02 1.12 -16.04
N GLN A 40 0.95 0.29 -16.43
CA GLN A 40 0.78 -1.16 -16.43
C GLN A 40 0.57 -1.71 -15.01
N ILE A 41 1.31 -1.22 -14.01
CA ILE A 41 1.14 -1.62 -12.62
C ILE A 41 -0.26 -1.23 -12.14
N ARG A 42 -0.69 0.01 -12.39
CA ARG A 42 -2.00 0.54 -12.01
C ARG A 42 -3.14 -0.32 -12.57
N ARG A 43 -3.09 -0.65 -13.87
CA ARG A 43 -4.09 -1.53 -14.53
C ARG A 43 -4.08 -2.94 -13.94
N LYS A 44 -2.91 -3.54 -13.77
CA LYS A 44 -2.78 -4.90 -13.23
C LYS A 44 -3.30 -5.02 -11.81
N LEU A 45 -3.14 -3.98 -10.98
CA LEU A 45 -3.70 -3.94 -9.63
C LEU A 45 -5.24 -3.95 -9.66
N LEU A 46 -5.87 -3.12 -10.50
CA LEU A 46 -7.33 -3.15 -10.65
C LEU A 46 -7.82 -4.54 -11.08
N THR A 47 -7.16 -5.15 -12.07
CA THR A 47 -7.49 -6.52 -12.50
C THR A 47 -7.31 -7.54 -11.38
N ALA A 48 -6.22 -7.49 -10.62
CA ALA A 48 -5.93 -8.43 -9.55
C ALA A 48 -6.97 -8.41 -8.43
N PHE A 49 -7.58 -7.25 -8.18
CA PHE A 49 -8.67 -7.09 -7.20
C PHE A 49 -10.07 -7.13 -7.83
N SER A 50 -10.18 -7.42 -9.14
CA SER A 50 -11.46 -7.43 -9.88
C SER A 50 -12.26 -6.13 -9.74
N LEU A 51 -11.56 -4.99 -9.80
CA LEU A 51 -12.15 -3.66 -9.69
C LEU A 51 -12.38 -3.04 -11.07
N ASP A 52 -13.54 -2.39 -11.25
CA ASP A 52 -13.90 -1.71 -12.47
C ASP A 52 -13.17 -0.35 -12.59
N PRO A 53 -12.37 -0.12 -13.65
CA PRO A 53 -11.67 1.15 -13.84
C PRO A 53 -12.58 2.37 -14.04
N GLU A 54 -13.89 2.18 -14.29
CA GLU A 54 -14.86 3.29 -14.32
C GLU A 54 -15.06 3.91 -12.93
N TYR A 55 -15.00 3.10 -11.87
CA TYR A 55 -15.28 3.52 -10.50
C TYR A 55 -14.04 3.54 -9.60
N TYR A 56 -12.99 2.80 -9.96
CA TYR A 56 -11.81 2.60 -9.14
C TYR A 56 -10.54 3.07 -9.83
N THR A 57 -9.64 3.60 -9.02
CA THR A 57 -8.28 3.94 -9.44
C THR A 57 -7.29 3.39 -8.43
N THR A 58 -6.01 3.46 -8.77
CA THR A 58 -4.92 3.05 -7.87
C THR A 58 -3.99 4.23 -7.64
N SER A 59 -3.28 4.23 -6.52
CA SER A 59 -2.20 5.17 -6.24
C SER A 59 -0.98 4.38 -5.81
N LEU A 60 0.14 4.58 -6.50
CA LEU A 60 1.40 3.90 -6.19
C LEU A 60 2.18 4.75 -5.21
N ILE A 61 2.68 4.11 -4.15
CA ILE A 61 3.56 4.75 -3.18
C ILE A 61 4.82 3.91 -2.98
N SER A 62 5.93 4.60 -2.73
CA SER A 62 7.18 3.95 -2.34
C SER A 62 7.22 3.85 -0.83
N GLY A 63 6.95 2.66 -0.30
CA GLY A 63 6.90 2.44 1.14
C GLY A 63 6.36 1.06 1.50
N SER A 64 6.17 0.84 2.80
CA SER A 64 5.55 -0.39 3.30
C SER A 64 4.02 -0.31 3.25
N GLY A 65 3.34 -1.39 3.63
CA GLY A 65 1.89 -1.35 3.85
C GLY A 65 1.46 -0.32 4.90
N THR A 66 2.32 -0.01 5.89
CA THR A 66 2.04 1.07 6.85
C THR A 66 2.02 2.43 6.19
N SER A 67 2.89 2.68 5.20
CA SER A 67 2.91 3.94 4.46
C SER A 67 1.61 4.11 3.65
N ALA A 68 1.05 3.02 3.13
CA ALA A 68 -0.24 3.04 2.43
C ALA A 68 -1.38 3.37 3.40
N LEU A 69 -1.37 2.75 4.58
CA LEU A 69 -2.34 3.00 5.63
C LEU A 69 -2.33 4.46 6.09
N GLU A 70 -1.14 5.00 6.33
CA GLU A 70 -0.93 6.39 6.71
C GLU A 70 -1.40 7.35 5.63
N MET A 71 -1.02 7.14 4.36
CA MET A 71 -1.51 7.92 3.23
C MET A 71 -3.04 7.95 3.19
N THR A 72 -3.69 6.80 3.35
CA THR A 72 -5.16 6.72 3.33
C THR A 72 -5.77 7.51 4.47
N VAL A 73 -5.31 7.35 5.72
CA VAL A 73 -5.87 8.08 6.86
C VAL A 73 -5.63 9.58 6.72
N ALA A 74 -4.40 9.99 6.39
CA ALA A 74 -3.99 11.39 6.24
C ALA A 74 -4.72 12.13 5.11
N SER A 75 -5.16 11.43 4.06
CA SER A 75 -5.67 12.05 2.84
C SER A 75 -7.19 11.95 2.64
N THR A 76 -7.90 11.14 3.44
CA THR A 76 -9.34 10.89 3.24
C THR A 76 -10.25 11.60 4.24
N LEU A 77 -9.70 12.07 5.37
CA LEU A 77 -10.49 12.75 6.38
C LEU A 77 -10.62 14.25 6.06
N SER A 78 -11.86 14.73 5.91
CA SER A 78 -12.12 16.17 5.76
C SER A 78 -11.99 16.91 7.09
N GLU A 79 -11.68 18.20 7.03
CA GLU A 79 -11.59 19.07 8.20
C GLU A 79 -12.87 19.00 9.07
N GLY A 80 -12.68 18.90 10.38
CA GLY A 80 -13.78 18.80 11.36
C GLY A 80 -14.52 17.45 11.38
N LYS A 81 -14.16 16.48 10.52
CA LYS A 81 -14.72 15.13 10.56
C LYS A 81 -13.93 14.22 11.51
N LYS A 82 -14.51 13.06 11.81
CA LYS A 82 -13.91 12.03 12.67
C LYS A 82 -13.85 10.68 11.97
N ILE A 83 -12.86 9.88 12.32
CA ILE A 83 -12.72 8.49 11.89
C ILE A 83 -13.21 7.52 12.98
N LEU A 84 -13.93 6.46 12.58
CA LEU A 84 -14.22 5.32 13.45
C LEU A 84 -13.14 4.26 13.24
N VAL A 85 -12.42 3.91 14.30
CA VAL A 85 -11.39 2.86 14.27
C VAL A 85 -11.93 1.62 14.97
N ILE A 86 -12.06 0.53 14.21
CA ILE A 86 -12.31 -0.80 14.77
C ILE A 86 -10.94 -1.38 15.11
N ASN A 87 -10.66 -1.50 16.41
CA ASN A 87 -9.39 -1.99 16.90
C ASN A 87 -9.54 -3.40 17.48
N ASN A 88 -9.14 -4.39 16.69
CA ASN A 88 -9.11 -5.81 17.05
C ASN A 88 -7.71 -6.42 16.86
N GLY A 89 -6.66 -5.60 16.93
CA GLY A 89 -5.27 -6.05 16.83
C GLY A 89 -4.33 -5.02 16.23
N VAL A 90 -3.13 -5.47 15.88
CA VAL A 90 -1.97 -4.60 15.54
C VAL A 90 -2.20 -3.60 14.41
N TYR A 91 -3.14 -3.85 13.50
CA TYR A 91 -3.47 -2.93 12.42
C TYR A 91 -4.45 -1.84 12.87
N GLY A 92 -5.43 -2.18 13.70
CA GLY A 92 -6.34 -1.21 14.32
C GLY A 92 -5.59 -0.24 15.23
N ASP A 93 -4.72 -0.79 16.10
CA ASP A 93 -3.77 -0.02 16.91
C ASP A 93 -2.97 0.98 16.08
N ARG A 94 -2.58 0.58 14.87
CA ARG A 94 -1.77 1.41 13.97
C ARG A 94 -2.59 2.55 13.38
N ILE A 95 -3.82 2.31 12.94
CA ILE A 95 -4.75 3.35 12.47
C ILE A 95 -5.01 4.36 13.57
N ALA A 96 -5.28 3.88 14.79
CA ALA A 96 -5.54 4.72 15.95
C ALA A 96 -4.34 5.64 16.28
N LYS A 97 -3.12 5.11 16.21
CA LYS A 97 -1.88 5.90 16.42
C LYS A 97 -1.64 6.91 15.31
N ILE A 98 -1.88 6.55 14.04
CA ILE A 98 -1.76 7.49 12.92
C ILE A 98 -2.73 8.68 13.13
N ALA A 99 -3.99 8.40 13.49
CA ALA A 99 -4.96 9.47 13.77
C ALA A 99 -4.50 10.40 14.91
N ASP A 100 -3.88 9.88 15.96
CA ASP A 100 -3.33 10.70 17.07
C ASP A 100 -2.20 11.63 16.62
N ILE A 101 -1.27 11.11 15.79
CA ILE A 101 -0.13 11.88 15.25
C ILE A 101 -0.61 13.07 14.41
N TYR A 102 -1.64 12.85 13.59
CA TYR A 102 -2.24 13.90 12.75
C TYR A 102 -3.28 14.75 13.48
N HIS A 103 -3.49 14.52 14.79
CA HIS A 103 -4.49 15.20 15.60
C HIS A 103 -5.92 15.13 15.03
N PHE A 104 -6.24 14.01 14.38
CA PHE A 104 -7.57 13.77 13.85
C PHE A 104 -8.52 13.32 14.95
N GLY A 105 -9.76 13.82 14.89
CA GLY A 105 -10.80 13.31 15.76
C GLY A 105 -11.05 11.82 15.47
N LYS A 106 -10.98 10.97 16.49
CA LYS A 106 -11.29 9.54 16.36
C LYS A 106 -12.31 9.08 17.40
N VAL A 107 -13.08 8.07 17.03
CA VAL A 107 -13.81 7.20 17.94
C VAL A 107 -13.23 5.82 17.78
N GLU A 108 -12.86 5.16 18.86
CA GLU A 108 -12.20 3.86 18.83
C GLU A 108 -13.05 2.82 19.54
N ILE A 109 -13.29 1.70 18.86
CA ILE A 109 -13.97 0.52 19.43
C ILE A 109 -12.92 -0.57 19.58
N VAL A 110 -12.65 -0.96 20.81
CA VAL A 110 -11.70 -2.02 21.15
C VAL A 110 -12.48 -3.31 21.46
N SER A 111 -12.09 -4.41 20.83
CA SER A 111 -12.63 -5.76 21.09
C SER A 111 -11.62 -6.65 21.80
#